data_AF-X0YX02-F1
#
_entry.id   AF-X0YX02-F1
#
_cell.length_a   1.000
_cell.length_b   1.000
_cell.length_c   1.000
_cell.angle_alpha   90.00
_cell.angle_beta   90.00
_cell.angle_gamma   90.00
#
_symmetry.space_group_name_H-M   'P 1'
#
loop_
_entity.id
_entity.type
_entity.pdbx_description
1 polymer ?
#
loop_
_entity_poly.entity_id
_entity_poly.type
_entity_poly.pdbx_seq_one_letter_code
_entity_poly.pdbx_strand_id
1 'polypeptide(L)'
;WQKLHFTAGRTMAVAQQLYEGLPFGKEGSVGLITYMRTDSTHVAASAISEAREFIGGKYGAKFLPPKPRSFARKAKWAQEAHEAIRPTKIYRQPEQLKPFLDSAQLKLYELIWKRMVASQMSAALYGTTNVEIEASNAGAEKQPQGYLLKASSSVVKFPGFIAVYTESRDEDERGDSSDFIGVSLPKLRIGGKLIYLGTVPERCFTQPSPRYTEATLIKALEQKEIGRPSTYAPTISTIQERDYVNKT
;
A
#
# COMPACT_ATOMS: atom_id res chain seq x y z
N TRP A 1 -5.89 7.90 -5.35
CA TRP A 1 -5.77 9.05 -4.43
C TRP A 1 -4.42 9.12 -3.73
N GLN A 2 -4.09 8.30 -2.71
CA GLN A 2 -2.90 8.49 -1.84
C GLN A 2 -1.53 8.60 -2.55
N LYS A 3 -1.34 7.91 -3.69
CA LYS A 3 -0.06 7.94 -4.44
C LYS A 3 -0.02 8.94 -5.59
N LEU A 4 -1.16 9.16 -6.24
CA LEU A 4 -1.23 9.89 -7.51
C LEU A 4 -2.01 11.21 -7.38
N HIS A 5 -2.64 11.44 -6.24
CA HIS A 5 -3.59 12.52 -5.96
C HIS A 5 -4.74 12.63 -6.98
N PHE A 6 -5.05 11.54 -7.69
CA PHE A 6 -6.22 11.46 -8.56
C PHE A 6 -7.49 11.33 -7.72
N THR A 7 -8.51 12.10 -8.12
CA THR A 7 -9.89 11.92 -7.65
C THR A 7 -10.43 10.57 -8.11
N ALA A 8 -11.50 10.10 -7.47
CA ALA A 8 -12.19 8.87 -7.84
C ALA A 8 -12.67 8.93 -9.30
N GLY A 9 -13.29 10.04 -9.71
CA GLY A 9 -13.72 10.27 -11.09
C GLY A 9 -12.57 10.21 -12.10
N ARG A 10 -11.47 10.92 -11.84
CA ARG A 10 -10.28 10.89 -12.71
C ARG A 10 -9.67 9.49 -12.80
N THR A 11 -9.59 8.77 -11.68
CA THR A 11 -9.07 7.40 -11.64
C THR A 11 -9.90 6.48 -12.53
N MET A 12 -11.23 6.57 -12.43
CA MET A 12 -12.14 5.74 -13.24
C MET A 12 -12.09 6.08 -14.74
N ALA A 13 -12.00 7.37 -15.09
CA ALA A 13 -11.88 7.79 -16.49
C ALA A 13 -10.59 7.26 -17.14
N VAL A 14 -9.45 7.36 -16.45
CA VAL A 14 -8.18 6.83 -16.95
C VAL A 14 -8.19 5.30 -17.00
N ALA A 15 -8.78 4.63 -16.01
CA ALA A 15 -8.92 3.18 -16.02
C ALA A 15 -9.80 2.68 -17.18
N GLN A 16 -10.88 3.40 -17.50
CA GLN A 16 -11.73 3.10 -18.66
C GLN A 16 -10.91 3.12 -19.95
N GLN A 17 -10.10 4.17 -20.18
CA GLN A 17 -9.23 4.28 -21.36
C GLN A 17 -8.23 3.13 -21.45
N LEU A 18 -7.59 2.77 -20.33
CA LEU A 18 -6.67 1.64 -20.26
C LEU A 18 -7.35 0.29 -20.54
N TYR A 19 -8.66 0.16 -20.27
CA TYR A 19 -9.44 -1.05 -20.51
C TYR A 19 -9.94 -1.13 -21.96
N GLU A 20 -10.56 -0.08 -22.49
CA GLU A 20 -11.13 -0.03 -23.85
C GLU A 20 -10.05 -0.11 -24.93
N GLY A 21 -8.85 0.39 -24.60
CA GLY A 21 -7.66 0.23 -25.40
C GLY A 21 -7.12 1.55 -25.93
N LEU A 22 -5.80 1.57 -26.08
CA LEU A 22 -5.05 2.72 -26.58
C LEU A 22 -4.20 2.30 -27.78
N PRO A 23 -3.92 3.21 -28.74
CA PRO A 23 -3.05 2.92 -29.86
C PRO A 23 -1.68 2.44 -29.39
N PHE A 24 -1.32 1.20 -29.74
CA PHE A 24 -0.09 0.56 -29.28
C PHE A 24 0.73 0.03 -30.46
N GLY A 25 1.63 0.87 -30.97
CA GLY A 25 2.57 0.53 -32.04
C GLY A 25 1.90 -0.16 -33.23
N LYS A 26 2.44 -1.32 -33.63
CA LYS A 26 1.92 -2.14 -34.73
C LYS A 26 0.77 -3.08 -34.32
N GLU A 27 0.47 -3.21 -33.03
CA GLU A 27 -0.58 -4.11 -32.52
C GLU A 27 -1.99 -3.47 -32.57
N GLY A 28 -2.10 -2.20 -32.98
CA GLY A 28 -3.37 -1.49 -33.04
C GLY A 28 -3.85 -1.03 -31.66
N SER A 29 -5.16 -0.84 -31.49
CA SER A 29 -5.74 -0.48 -30.19
C SER A 29 -5.84 -1.69 -29.29
N VAL A 30 -5.20 -1.64 -28.11
CA VAL A 30 -5.13 -2.78 -27.20
C VAL A 30 -5.50 -2.38 -25.77
N GLY A 31 -6.38 -3.16 -25.13
CA GLY A 31 -6.66 -3.08 -23.70
C GLY A 31 -5.46 -3.50 -22.85
N LEU A 32 -5.00 -2.58 -22.01
CA LEU A 32 -3.81 -2.75 -21.15
C LEU A 32 -4.14 -3.33 -19.78
N ILE A 33 -5.36 -3.15 -19.29
CA ILE A 33 -5.83 -3.68 -18.01
C ILE A 33 -7.12 -4.48 -18.15
N THR A 34 -7.42 -5.32 -17.16
CA THR A 34 -8.74 -5.97 -17.00
C THR A 34 -9.81 -4.98 -16.57
N TYR A 35 -11.08 -5.39 -16.61
CA TYR A 35 -12.22 -4.54 -16.29
C TYR A 35 -12.12 -3.93 -14.87
N MET A 36 -12.21 -2.60 -14.79
CA MET A 36 -11.92 -1.82 -13.59
C MET A 36 -13.07 -1.71 -12.58
N ARG A 37 -14.28 -2.15 -12.94
CA ARG A 37 -15.43 -2.16 -12.02
C ARG A 37 -15.63 -3.57 -11.47
N THR A 38 -14.79 -3.93 -10.52
CA THR A 38 -14.74 -5.26 -9.91
C THR A 38 -14.61 -5.13 -8.40
N ASP A 39 -15.29 -6.01 -7.67
CA ASP A 39 -15.15 -6.23 -6.23
C ASP A 39 -14.27 -7.46 -5.93
N SER A 40 -13.77 -8.12 -6.98
CA SER A 40 -12.95 -9.30 -6.89
C SER A 40 -11.47 -8.97 -6.81
N THR A 41 -10.75 -9.75 -5.99
CA THR A 41 -9.28 -9.78 -5.94
C THR A 41 -8.71 -11.06 -6.56
N HIS A 42 -9.58 -11.91 -7.12
CA HIS A 42 -9.20 -13.14 -7.77
C HIS A 42 -8.41 -12.87 -9.04
N VAL A 43 -7.34 -13.64 -9.27
CA VAL A 43 -6.52 -13.56 -10.48
C VAL A 43 -6.50 -14.92 -11.14
N ALA A 44 -6.68 -14.96 -12.46
CA ALA A 44 -6.65 -16.21 -13.22
C ALA A 44 -5.32 -16.96 -13.04
N ALA A 45 -5.38 -18.29 -13.01
CA ALA A 45 -4.19 -19.14 -12.83
C ALA A 45 -3.11 -18.92 -13.90
N SER A 46 -3.52 -18.61 -15.14
CA SER A 46 -2.62 -18.26 -16.24
C SER A 46 -1.85 -16.97 -15.95
N ALA A 47 -2.52 -15.92 -15.47
CA ALA A 47 -1.89 -14.65 -15.11
C ALA A 47 -0.99 -14.76 -13.87
N ILE A 48 -1.36 -15.59 -12.89
CA ILE A 48 -0.49 -15.93 -11.76
C ILE A 48 0.80 -16.61 -12.25
N SER A 49 0.67 -17.56 -13.17
CA SER A 49 1.81 -18.29 -13.73
C SER A 49 2.74 -17.37 -14.51
N GLU A 50 2.18 -16.52 -15.38
CA GLU A 50 2.93 -15.51 -16.14
C GLU A 50 3.68 -14.54 -15.20
N ALA A 51 3.02 -14.03 -14.16
CA ALA A 51 3.66 -13.14 -13.20
C ALA A 51 4.79 -13.82 -12.42
N ARG A 52 4.63 -15.09 -12.04
CA ARG A 52 5.68 -15.85 -11.34
C ARG A 52 6.88 -16.09 -12.23
N GLU A 53 6.67 -16.44 -13.50
CA GLU A 53 7.76 -16.58 -14.46
C GLU A 53 8.54 -15.26 -14.62
N PHE A 54 7.82 -14.15 -14.83
CA PHE A 54 8.41 -12.82 -14.93
C PHE A 54 9.21 -12.46 -13.67
N ILE A 55 8.66 -12.71 -12.47
CA ILE A 55 9.34 -12.42 -11.20
C ILE A 55 10.61 -13.27 -11.05
N GLY A 56 10.52 -14.56 -11.36
CA GLY A 56 11.66 -15.49 -11.31
C GLY A 56 12.80 -15.06 -12.22
N GLY A 57 12.48 -14.64 -13.45
CA GLY A 57 13.46 -14.16 -14.42
C GLY A 57 14.05 -12.78 -14.07
N LYS A 58 13.22 -11.83 -13.60
CA LYS A 58 13.66 -10.44 -13.37
C LYS A 58 14.25 -10.19 -11.98
N TYR A 59 13.64 -10.74 -10.93
CA TYR A 59 14.03 -10.48 -9.53
C TYR A 59 14.77 -11.67 -8.90
N GLY A 60 14.64 -12.86 -9.47
CA GLY A 60 15.30 -14.08 -9.00
C GLY A 60 14.46 -14.92 -8.03
N ALA A 61 14.87 -16.17 -7.85
CA ALA A 61 14.10 -17.19 -7.13
C ALA A 61 13.73 -16.83 -5.68
N LYS A 62 14.56 -16.04 -4.98
CA LYS A 62 14.27 -15.61 -3.59
C LYS A 62 13.03 -14.71 -3.48
N PHE A 63 12.67 -14.02 -4.55
CA PHE A 63 11.49 -13.17 -4.61
C PHE A 63 10.21 -13.94 -4.97
N LEU A 64 10.31 -15.25 -5.22
CA LEU A 64 9.16 -16.11 -5.42
C LEU A 64 8.78 -16.85 -4.14
N PRO A 65 7.51 -16.77 -3.70
CA PRO A 65 7.03 -17.63 -2.64
C PRO A 65 6.97 -19.08 -3.15
N PRO A 66 7.18 -20.09 -2.27
CA PRO A 66 7.19 -21.50 -2.65
C PRO A 66 5.91 -21.96 -3.36
N LYS A 67 4.76 -21.40 -2.96
CA LYS A 67 3.46 -21.65 -3.59
C LYS A 67 2.89 -20.36 -4.19
N PRO A 68 2.10 -20.46 -5.27
CA PRO A 68 1.37 -19.31 -5.81
C PRO A 68 0.46 -18.68 -4.75
N ARG A 69 0.31 -17.35 -4.78
CA ARG A 69 -0.58 -16.65 -3.85
C ARG A 69 -1.94 -16.45 -4.50
N SER A 70 -2.98 -16.96 -3.86
CA SER A 70 -4.37 -16.74 -4.26
C SER A 70 -5.04 -15.79 -3.28
N PHE A 71 -5.74 -14.80 -3.82
CA PHE A 71 -6.52 -13.84 -3.06
C PHE A 71 -7.95 -13.92 -3.59
N ALA A 72 -8.86 -14.49 -2.81
CA ALA A 72 -10.27 -14.49 -3.14
C ALA A 72 -11.03 -14.01 -1.91
N ARG A 73 -11.81 -12.93 -2.07
CA ARG A 73 -12.81 -12.55 -1.07
C ARG A 73 -14.10 -13.30 -1.40
N LYS A 74 -14.73 -13.90 -0.38
CA LYS A 74 -16.12 -14.34 -0.48
C LYS A 74 -16.99 -13.08 -0.49
N ALA A 75 -17.29 -12.51 -1.65
CA ALA A 75 -18.33 -11.47 -1.71
C ALA A 75 -19.68 -12.18 -1.68
N LYS A 76 -20.57 -11.75 -0.78
CA LYS A 76 -21.89 -12.37 -0.52
C LYS A 76 -22.85 -12.31 -1.73
N TRP A 77 -22.49 -11.51 -2.74
CA TRP A 77 -23.20 -11.30 -4.00
C TRP A 77 -22.26 -11.30 -5.20
N ALA A 78 -21.03 -11.85 -5.07
CA ALA A 78 -20.09 -11.90 -6.19
C ALA A 78 -20.74 -12.67 -7.34
N GLN A 79 -20.92 -12.00 -8.47
CA GLN A 79 -20.96 -12.71 -9.75
C GLN A 79 -19.60 -13.41 -9.87
N GLU A 80 -19.59 -14.74 -9.74
CA GLU A 80 -18.42 -15.60 -9.55
C GLU A 80 -17.38 -15.59 -10.70
N ALA A 81 -17.50 -14.65 -11.65
CA ALA A 81 -16.66 -14.54 -12.85
C ALA A 81 -15.79 -13.26 -12.90
N HIS A 82 -15.79 -12.40 -11.89
CA HIS A 82 -15.01 -11.17 -11.94
C HIS A 82 -13.54 -11.37 -11.53
N GLU A 83 -12.64 -10.81 -12.33
CA GLU A 83 -11.20 -10.80 -12.10
C GLU A 83 -10.77 -9.50 -11.41
N ALA A 84 -9.64 -9.53 -10.71
CA ALA A 84 -8.96 -8.35 -10.19
C ALA A 84 -8.53 -7.40 -11.32
N ILE A 85 -8.37 -6.13 -10.98
CA ILE A 85 -7.77 -5.13 -11.87
C ILE A 85 -6.26 -5.40 -11.96
N ARG A 86 -5.79 -5.82 -13.13
CA ARG A 86 -4.39 -6.16 -13.41
C ARG A 86 -4.01 -5.85 -14.86
N PRO A 87 -2.71 -5.82 -15.20
CA PRO A 87 -2.30 -5.80 -16.59
C PRO A 87 -2.83 -7.02 -17.35
N THR A 88 -3.19 -6.83 -18.63
CA THR A 88 -3.57 -7.94 -19.52
C THR A 88 -2.41 -8.87 -19.84
N LYS A 89 -1.18 -8.33 -19.89
CA LYS A 89 0.09 -9.07 -20.02
C LYS A 89 1.13 -8.48 -19.07
N ILE A 90 1.79 -9.30 -18.26
CA ILE A 90 2.77 -8.79 -17.28
C ILE A 90 4.05 -8.26 -17.92
N TYR A 91 4.41 -8.79 -19.09
CA TYR A 91 5.63 -8.40 -19.83
C TYR A 91 5.54 -7.01 -20.46
N ARG A 92 4.35 -6.38 -20.51
CA ARG A 92 4.18 -4.97 -20.89
C ARG A 92 4.63 -4.07 -19.73
N GLN A 93 5.94 -3.92 -19.57
CA GLN A 93 6.48 -3.16 -18.46
C GLN A 93 6.18 -1.66 -18.64
N PRO A 94 5.92 -0.91 -17.55
CA PRO A 94 5.61 0.51 -17.63
C PRO A 94 6.61 1.33 -18.46
N GLU A 95 7.90 0.99 -18.40
CA GLU A 95 8.96 1.65 -19.16
C GLU A 95 8.77 1.54 -20.68
N GLN A 96 8.24 0.41 -21.15
CA GLN A 96 7.98 0.15 -22.57
C GLN A 96 6.74 0.90 -23.07
N LEU A 97 5.82 1.25 -22.15
CA LEU A 97 4.57 1.93 -22.47
C LEU A 97 4.69 3.47 -22.47
N LYS A 98 5.79 4.02 -21.93
CA LYS A 98 6.03 5.48 -21.87
C LYS A 98 5.79 6.22 -23.18
N PRO A 99 6.18 5.70 -24.38
CA PRO A 99 5.97 6.41 -25.63
C PRO A 99 4.50 6.44 -26.11
N PHE A 100 3.64 5.58 -25.55
CA PHE A 100 2.28 5.34 -26.03
C PHE A 100 1.20 5.88 -25.10
N LEU A 101 1.57 6.22 -23.87
CA LEU A 101 0.65 6.63 -22.82
C LEU A 101 0.90 8.07 -22.40
N ASP A 102 -0.17 8.79 -22.10
CA ASP A 102 -0.04 10.06 -21.41
C ASP A 102 0.44 9.86 -19.95
N SER A 103 0.80 10.97 -19.29
CA SER A 103 1.32 10.94 -17.92
C SER A 103 0.34 10.31 -16.91
N ALA A 104 -0.97 10.51 -17.07
CA ALA A 104 -1.96 9.99 -16.14
C ALA A 104 -2.21 8.49 -16.35
N GLN A 105 -2.32 8.07 -17.61
CA GLN A 105 -2.45 6.67 -18.03
C GLN A 105 -1.23 5.87 -17.57
N LEU A 106 -0.02 6.36 -17.84
CA LEU A 106 1.21 5.70 -17.44
C LEU A 106 1.29 5.53 -15.92
N LYS A 107 1.01 6.58 -15.16
CA LYS A 107 1.03 6.53 -13.68
C LYS A 107 0.04 5.53 -13.11
N LEU A 108 -1.18 5.49 -13.65
CA LEU A 108 -2.20 4.54 -13.19
C LEU A 108 -1.85 3.11 -13.61
N TYR A 109 -1.38 2.91 -14.84
CA TYR A 109 -0.93 1.62 -15.32
C TYR A 109 0.24 1.08 -14.49
N GLU A 110 1.26 1.91 -14.24
CA GLU A 110 2.42 1.56 -13.42
C GLU A 110 1.99 1.15 -12.01
N LEU A 111 1.02 1.85 -11.42
CA LEU A 111 0.48 1.50 -10.11
C LEU A 111 -0.20 0.12 -10.11
N ILE A 112 -1.04 -0.15 -11.10
CA ILE A 112 -1.74 -1.44 -11.28
C ILE A 112 -0.71 -2.56 -11.52
N TRP A 113 0.27 -2.32 -12.39
CA TRP A 113 1.33 -3.26 -12.73
C TRP A 113 2.17 -3.63 -11.50
N LYS A 114 2.66 -2.62 -10.77
CA LYS A 114 3.45 -2.84 -9.54
C LYS A 114 2.64 -3.61 -8.49
N ARG A 115 1.35 -3.32 -8.35
CA ARG A 115 0.46 -4.02 -7.41
C ARG A 115 0.28 -5.48 -7.79
N MET A 116 0.07 -5.78 -9.08
CA MET A 116 -0.04 -7.15 -9.59
C MET A 116 1.24 -7.94 -9.34
N VAL A 117 2.41 -7.41 -9.73
CA VAL A 117 3.72 -8.06 -9.53
C VAL A 117 3.96 -8.31 -8.04
N ALA A 118 3.83 -7.27 -7.20
CA ALA A 118 4.04 -7.38 -5.77
C ALA A 118 3.13 -8.41 -5.09
N SER A 119 1.89 -8.60 -5.58
CA SER A 119 0.96 -9.60 -5.02
C SER A 119 1.49 -11.03 -5.07
N GLN A 120 2.33 -11.35 -6.07
CA GLN A 120 2.89 -12.68 -6.29
C GLN A 120 4.34 -12.82 -5.78
N MET A 121 4.91 -11.77 -5.17
CA MET A 121 6.26 -11.78 -4.61
C MET A 121 6.30 -12.31 -3.16
N SER A 122 7.48 -12.76 -2.73
CA SER A 122 7.78 -13.11 -1.35
C SER A 122 7.52 -11.95 -0.38
N ALA A 123 7.12 -12.27 0.85
CA ALA A 123 6.98 -11.28 1.91
C ALA A 123 8.31 -10.57 2.21
N ALA A 124 8.25 -9.32 2.64
CA ALA A 124 9.40 -8.65 3.24
C ALA A 124 9.71 -9.29 4.61
N LEU A 125 11.00 -9.43 4.93
CA LEU A 125 11.47 -9.90 6.23
C LEU A 125 12.13 -8.75 6.97
N TYR A 126 11.72 -8.58 8.22
CA TYR A 126 12.25 -7.58 9.13
C TYR A 126 12.92 -8.27 10.32
N GLY A 127 14.05 -7.72 10.76
CA GLY A 127 14.64 -8.02 12.05
C GLY A 127 14.27 -6.92 13.04
N THR A 128 13.42 -7.25 13.99
CA THR A 128 12.99 -6.32 15.04
C THR A 128 13.79 -6.57 16.32
N THR A 129 14.37 -5.51 16.88
CA THR A 129 15.06 -5.51 18.17
C THR A 129 14.25 -4.66 19.13
N ASN A 130 13.77 -5.27 20.21
CA ASN A 130 13.14 -4.56 21.32
C ASN A 130 14.11 -4.51 22.49
N VAL A 131 14.24 -3.34 23.08
CA VAL A 131 15.13 -3.09 24.21
C VAL A 131 14.31 -2.50 25.33
N GLU A 132 14.46 -3.08 26.51
CA GLU A 132 13.96 -2.53 27.75
C GLU A 132 15.16 -2.03 28.56
N ILE A 133 15.07 -0.80 29.05
CA ILE A 133 16.13 -0.11 29.78
C ILE A 133 15.57 0.23 31.16
N GLU A 134 16.14 -0.41 32.17
CA GLU A 134 15.87 -0.08 33.57
C GLU A 134 16.72 1.13 33.97
N ALA A 135 16.05 2.27 34.19
CA ALA A 135 16.69 3.49 34.67
C ALA A 135 16.39 3.66 36.16
N SER A 136 17.39 3.43 37.01
CA SER A 136 17.26 3.62 38.46
C SER A 136 17.32 5.11 38.82
N ASN A 137 16.43 5.54 39.72
CA ASN A 137 16.45 6.88 40.33
C ASN A 137 16.72 6.80 41.83
N ALA A 138 17.71 6.00 42.24
CA ALA A 138 18.08 5.91 43.66
C ALA A 138 18.41 7.31 44.21
N GLY A 139 17.58 7.82 45.12
CA GLY A 139 17.72 9.14 45.74
C GLY A 139 16.72 10.23 45.29
N ALA A 140 15.81 9.95 44.35
CA ALA A 140 14.77 10.91 43.96
C ALA A 140 13.51 10.81 44.83
N GLU A 141 12.98 11.95 45.32
CA GLU A 141 11.74 12.01 46.12
C GLU A 141 10.50 11.56 45.34
N LYS A 142 10.48 11.81 44.02
CA LYS A 142 9.39 11.43 43.12
C LYS A 142 9.86 10.25 42.26
N GLN A 143 9.31 9.06 42.52
CA GLN A 143 9.60 7.77 41.86
C GLN A 143 10.95 7.11 42.23
N PRO A 144 11.08 6.63 43.49
CA PRO A 144 12.28 5.91 43.95
C PRO A 144 12.49 4.56 43.22
N GLN A 145 11.43 3.97 42.65
CA GLN A 145 11.51 2.73 41.88
C GLN A 145 12.16 2.86 40.49
N GLY A 146 12.43 4.08 40.00
CA GLY A 146 12.98 4.30 38.66
C GLY A 146 11.96 4.22 37.53
N TYR A 147 12.46 4.14 36.29
CA TYR A 147 11.67 4.07 35.05
C TYR A 147 12.02 2.82 34.22
N LEU A 148 11.03 2.27 33.53
CA LEU A 148 11.23 1.29 32.46
C LEU A 148 11.08 1.99 31.11
N LEU A 149 12.19 2.25 30.43
CA LEU A 149 12.19 2.84 29.10
C LEU A 149 12.19 1.73 28.05
N LYS A 150 11.50 1.97 26.93
CA LYS A 150 11.41 1.01 25.82
C LYS A 150 11.91 1.66 24.55
N ALA A 151 12.72 0.92 23.80
CA ALA A 151 13.13 1.27 22.45
C ALA A 151 12.89 0.08 21.52
N SER A 152 12.38 0.35 20.33
CA SER A 152 12.22 -0.65 19.27
C SER A 152 12.96 -0.19 18.02
N SER A 153 13.53 -1.13 17.28
CA SER A 153 14.17 -0.88 15.99
C SER A 153 13.81 -2.01 15.05
N SER A 154 13.50 -1.68 13.81
CA SER A 154 13.24 -2.67 12.77
C SER A 154 14.11 -2.40 11.55
N VAL A 155 14.84 -3.43 11.12
CA VAL A 155 15.71 -3.38 9.95
C VAL A 155 15.23 -4.38 8.90
N VAL A 156 15.12 -3.94 7.64
CA VAL A 156 14.77 -4.82 6.52
C VAL A 156 15.91 -5.83 6.30
N LYS A 157 15.62 -7.12 6.50
CA LYS A 157 16.54 -8.23 6.19
C LYS A 157 16.37 -8.73 4.77
N PHE A 158 15.15 -8.64 4.24
CA PHE A 158 14.84 -8.97 2.86
C PHE A 158 13.66 -8.11 2.39
N PRO A 159 13.78 -7.36 1.27
CA PRO A 159 12.73 -6.44 0.86
C PRO A 159 11.47 -7.14 0.32
N GLY A 160 11.59 -8.34 -0.26
CA GLY A 160 10.44 -9.04 -0.85
C GLY A 160 9.64 -8.15 -1.82
N PHE A 161 8.32 -8.16 -1.70
CA PHE A 161 7.42 -7.35 -2.53
C PHE A 161 7.65 -5.82 -2.42
N ILE A 162 8.26 -5.34 -1.33
CA ILE A 162 8.52 -3.91 -1.09
C ILE A 162 9.55 -3.36 -2.09
N ALA A 163 10.38 -4.22 -2.69
CA ALA A 163 11.26 -3.84 -3.79
C ALA A 163 10.50 -3.28 -5.01
N VAL A 164 9.19 -3.58 -5.14
CA VAL A 164 8.36 -3.17 -6.28
C VAL A 164 7.22 -2.26 -5.84
N TYR A 165 6.62 -2.51 -4.67
CA TYR A 165 5.45 -1.78 -4.22
C TYR A 165 5.42 -1.59 -2.70
N THR A 166 5.22 -0.34 -2.27
CA THR A 166 4.92 0.03 -0.88
C THR A 166 3.61 0.78 -0.86
N GLU A 167 2.68 0.47 0.03
CA GLU A 167 1.47 1.30 0.21
C GLU A 167 1.87 2.68 0.77
N SER A 168 1.25 3.73 0.23
CA SER A 168 1.33 5.04 0.88
C SER A 168 0.29 5.05 1.98
N ARG A 169 0.69 5.32 3.22
CA ARG A 169 -0.25 5.56 4.32
C ARG A 169 -0.78 6.99 4.23
N ASP A 170 -1.99 7.21 4.73
CA ASP A 170 -2.54 8.56 4.85
C ASP A 170 -1.61 9.44 5.70
N GLU A 171 -1.51 10.73 5.38
CA GLU A 171 -0.68 11.69 6.12
C GLU A 171 -1.01 11.70 7.61
N ASP A 172 -2.29 11.52 7.95
CA ASP A 172 -2.79 11.50 9.33
C ASP A 172 -2.62 10.12 10.02
N GLU A 173 -2.38 9.03 9.27
CA GLU A 173 -2.09 7.69 9.83
C GLU A 173 -0.57 7.45 10.01
N ARG A 174 0.28 8.46 9.77
CA ARG A 174 1.74 8.41 10.03
C ARG A 174 2.08 8.52 11.52
N GLY A 175 1.30 7.86 12.38
CA GLY A 175 1.64 7.74 13.80
C GLY A 175 2.66 6.63 14.04
N ASP A 176 3.80 6.99 14.65
CA ASP A 176 4.89 6.22 15.30
C ASP A 176 5.57 5.07 14.53
N SER A 177 4.81 4.27 13.79
CA SER A 177 5.30 2.99 13.23
C SER A 177 6.24 3.13 12.03
N SER A 178 6.24 4.26 11.33
CA SER A 178 7.22 4.55 10.27
C SER A 178 8.57 4.98 10.80
N ASP A 179 8.62 5.55 12.00
CA ASP A 179 9.82 6.19 12.54
C ASP A 179 10.82 5.16 13.07
N PHE A 180 10.38 3.92 13.32
CA PHE A 180 11.24 2.81 13.75
C PHE A 180 11.84 1.98 12.59
N ILE A 181 11.42 2.21 11.35
CA ILE A 181 11.92 1.48 10.18
C ILE A 181 13.19 2.18 9.68
N GLY A 182 14.34 1.52 9.84
CA GLY A 182 15.64 2.06 9.42
C GLY A 182 16.45 2.72 10.54
N VAL A 183 15.87 2.92 11.71
CA VAL A 183 16.63 3.27 12.93
C VAL A 183 17.44 2.05 13.33
N SER A 184 18.76 2.11 13.22
CA SER A 184 19.64 1.05 13.69
C SER A 184 20.02 1.29 15.14
N LEU A 185 19.70 0.36 16.02
CA LEU A 185 20.24 0.39 17.38
C LEU A 185 21.73 0.00 17.36
N PRO A 186 22.55 0.57 18.26
CA PRO A 186 23.91 0.08 18.48
C PRO A 186 23.86 -1.36 19.01
N LYS A 187 25.00 -2.06 18.96
CA LYS A 187 25.10 -3.39 19.57
C LYS A 187 24.98 -3.26 21.09
N LEU A 188 23.86 -3.73 21.63
CA LEU A 188 23.57 -3.75 23.06
C LEU A 188 23.83 -5.15 23.63
N ARG A 189 24.13 -5.21 24.93
CA ARG A 189 24.27 -6.46 25.69
C ARG A 189 23.41 -6.38 26.93
N ILE A 190 22.80 -7.50 27.31
CA ILE A 190 22.02 -7.61 28.56
C ILE A 190 22.93 -7.27 29.74
N GLY A 191 22.44 -6.42 30.65
CA GLY A 191 23.20 -5.91 31.80
C GLY A 191 24.27 -4.86 31.45
N GLY A 192 24.40 -4.48 30.17
CA GLY A 192 25.29 -3.40 29.75
C GLY A 192 24.87 -2.07 30.33
N LYS A 193 25.82 -1.32 30.92
CA LYS A 193 25.56 0.02 31.42
C LYS A 193 25.42 1.00 30.26
N LEU A 194 24.41 1.86 30.33
CA LEU A 194 24.19 2.95 29.39
C LEU A 194 24.55 4.28 30.04
N ILE A 195 25.03 5.22 29.24
CA ILE A 195 25.29 6.59 29.67
C ILE A 195 24.03 7.41 29.42
N TYR A 196 23.50 8.01 30.48
CA TYR A 196 22.39 8.95 30.37
C TYR A 196 22.90 10.27 29.78
N LEU A 197 22.43 10.62 28.58
CA LEU A 197 22.83 11.85 27.87
C LEU A 197 21.86 13.02 28.11
N GLY A 198 20.64 12.73 28.55
CA GLY A 198 19.58 13.73 28.73
C GLY A 198 18.20 13.18 28.37
N THR A 199 17.17 13.93 28.73
CA THR A 199 15.76 13.68 28.34
C THR A 199 15.23 14.88 27.56
N VAL A 200 14.50 14.62 26.49
CA VAL A 200 13.71 15.64 25.78
C VAL A 200 12.26 15.50 26.23
N PRO A 201 11.71 16.45 27.00
CA PRO A 201 10.32 16.38 27.42
C PRO A 201 9.42 16.73 26.24
N GLU A 202 8.59 15.78 25.83
CA GLU A 202 7.56 15.99 24.81
C GLU A 202 6.17 15.95 25.43
N ARG A 203 5.30 16.86 24.99
CA ARG A 203 3.90 16.92 25.39
C ARG A 203 3.04 16.59 24.19
N CYS A 204 2.36 15.46 24.24
CA CYS A 204 1.38 15.09 23.23
C CYS A 204 -0.01 15.66 23.60
N PHE A 205 -0.77 16.04 22.58
CA PHE A 205 -2.18 16.40 22.69
C PHE A 205 -3.02 15.41 21.90
N THR A 206 -4.20 15.07 22.41
CA THR A 206 -5.17 14.28 21.64
C THR A 206 -5.68 15.11 20.48
N GLN A 207 -5.65 14.55 19.28
CA GLN A 207 -6.24 15.15 18.09
C GLN A 207 -7.65 14.60 17.85
N PRO A 208 -8.58 15.40 17.28
CA PRO A 208 -9.86 14.88 16.83
C PRO A 208 -9.65 13.90 15.66
N SER A 209 -10.64 13.04 15.41
CA SER A 209 -10.61 12.14 14.26
C SER A 209 -10.44 12.93 12.95
N PRO A 210 -9.59 12.45 12.03
CA PRO A 210 -9.33 13.15 10.77
C PRO A 210 -10.60 13.19 9.92
N ARG A 211 -10.70 14.24 9.09
CA ARG A 211 -11.78 14.33 8.08
C ARG A 211 -11.57 13.27 7.00
N TYR A 212 -12.63 12.95 6.28
CA TYR A 212 -12.54 12.02 5.16
C TYR A 212 -11.84 12.64 3.95
N THR A 213 -10.91 11.87 3.38
CA THR A 213 -10.45 12.04 2.00
C THR A 213 -11.36 11.22 1.09
N GLU A 214 -11.26 11.38 -0.24
CA GLU A 214 -12.01 10.49 -1.15
C GLU A 214 -11.63 9.01 -0.93
N ALA A 215 -10.37 8.71 -0.61
CA ALA A 215 -9.93 7.35 -0.35
C ALA A 215 -10.53 6.78 0.94
N THR A 216 -10.45 7.53 2.04
CA THR A 216 -10.97 7.06 3.33
C THR A 216 -12.50 7.02 3.34
N LEU A 217 -13.17 7.88 2.57
CA LEU A 217 -14.61 7.80 2.34
C LEU A 217 -15.00 6.55 1.56
N ILE A 218 -14.32 6.22 0.45
CA ILE A 218 -14.57 4.97 -0.29
C ILE A 218 -14.36 3.76 0.60
N LYS A 219 -13.27 3.74 1.37
CA LYS A 219 -12.97 2.67 2.34
C LYS A 219 -14.09 2.53 3.38
N ALA A 220 -14.59 3.63 3.91
CA ALA A 220 -15.70 3.62 4.86
C ALA A 220 -17.02 3.15 4.24
N LEU A 221 -17.31 3.55 2.99
CA LEU A 221 -18.47 3.08 2.23
C LEU A 221 -18.40 1.57 1.97
N GLU A 222 -17.25 1.05 1.54
CA GLU A 222 -17.00 -0.39 1.36
C GLU A 222 -17.19 -1.17 2.68
N GLN A 223 -16.60 -0.70 3.78
CA GLN A 223 -16.71 -1.33 5.10
C GLN A 223 -18.15 -1.37 5.64
N LYS A 224 -18.95 -0.34 5.32
CA LYS A 224 -20.37 -0.27 5.68
C LYS A 224 -21.27 -0.98 4.67
N GLU A 225 -20.70 -1.62 3.64
CA GLU A 225 -21.40 -2.28 2.53
C GLU A 225 -22.32 -1.34 1.72
N ILE A 226 -22.04 -0.03 1.78
CA ILE A 226 -22.77 1.02 1.06
C ILE A 226 -22.05 1.31 -0.25
N GLY A 227 -22.77 1.16 -1.36
CA GLY A 227 -22.20 1.36 -2.70
C GLY A 227 -21.52 0.13 -3.29
N ARG A 228 -21.10 0.24 -4.54
CA ARG A 228 -20.46 -0.80 -5.35
C ARG A 228 -19.34 -0.17 -6.20
N PRO A 229 -18.45 -0.95 -6.83
CA PRO A 229 -17.40 -0.44 -7.71
C PRO A 229 -17.91 0.56 -8.78
N SER A 230 -19.13 0.36 -9.27
CA SER A 230 -19.77 1.26 -10.23
C SER A 230 -20.30 2.57 -9.64
N THR A 231 -20.51 2.65 -8.31
CA THR A 231 -21.18 3.79 -7.67
C THR A 231 -20.24 4.67 -6.85
N TYR A 232 -19.07 4.20 -6.43
CA TYR A 232 -18.19 4.99 -5.54
C TYR A 232 -17.82 6.36 -6.12
N ALA A 233 -17.28 6.43 -7.34
CA ALA A 233 -16.92 7.69 -7.97
C ALA A 233 -18.15 8.58 -8.25
N PRO A 234 -19.25 8.08 -8.85
CA PRO A 234 -20.47 8.86 -9.04
C PRO A 234 -21.06 9.43 -7.73
N THR A 235 -21.08 8.65 -6.65
CA THR A 235 -21.57 9.13 -5.34
C THR A 235 -20.75 10.31 -4.85
N ILE A 236 -19.42 10.22 -4.92
CA ILE A 236 -18.53 11.31 -4.50
C ILE A 236 -18.73 12.55 -5.39
N SER A 237 -18.80 12.38 -6.70
CA SER A 237 -19.07 13.48 -7.63
C SER A 237 -20.41 14.15 -7.34
N THR A 238 -21.48 13.37 -7.14
CA THR A 238 -22.83 13.91 -6.92
C THR A 238 -22.92 14.73 -5.63
N ILE A 239 -22.30 14.28 -4.52
CA ILE A 239 -22.35 15.04 -3.26
C ILE A 239 -21.50 16.31 -3.29
N GLN A 240 -20.48 16.36 -4.15
CA GLN A 240 -19.65 17.56 -4.38
C GLN A 240 -20.35 18.54 -5.33
N GLU A 241 -20.87 18.06 -6.46
CA GLU A 241 -21.58 18.89 -7.47
C GLU A 241 -22.86 19.54 -6.94
N ARG A 242 -23.48 18.94 -5.92
CA ARG A 242 -24.67 19.48 -5.25
C ARG A 242 -24.35 20.28 -3.99
N ASP A 243 -23.10 20.63 -3.76
CA ASP A 243 -22.61 21.43 -2.63
C ASP A 243 -22.95 20.86 -1.23
N TYR A 244 -23.22 19.55 -1.11
CA TYR A 244 -23.40 18.90 0.19
C TYR A 244 -22.07 18.74 0.94
N VAL A 245 -20.96 18.62 0.19
CA VAL A 245 -19.61 18.49 0.74
C VAL A 245 -18.64 19.31 -0.09
N ASN A 246 -17.80 20.10 0.57
CA ASN A 246 -16.72 20.86 -0.05
C ASN A 246 -15.36 20.26 0.26
N LYS A 247 -14.47 20.26 -0.73
CA LYS A 247 -13.10 19.80 -0.59
C LYS A 247 -12.22 21.02 -0.29
N THR A 248 -11.84 21.16 0.97
CA THR A 248 -10.87 22.15 1.46
C THR A 248 -9.44 21.73 1.19
#